data_AF-A0A379CH48-F1
#
_entry.id   AF-A0A379CH48-F1
#
_cell.length_a   1.000
_cell.length_b   1.000
_cell.length_c   1.000
_cell.angle_alpha   90.00
_cell.angle_beta   90.00
_cell.angle_gamma   90.00
#
_symmetry.space_group_name_H-M   'P 1'
#
loop_
_entity.id
_entity.type
_entity.pdbx_description
1 polymer ?
#
loop_
_entity_poly.entity_id
_entity_poly.type
_entity_poly.pdbx_seq_one_letter_code
_entity_poly.pdbx_strand_id
1 'polypeptide(L)'
;MQEMESKFREILEGVSLNTGYSDEKIIKYYFGKLTTKVLDYCRREELNVPLFDFIERKLIDIALFKKAEEEAKKNSSSSTAAINGIGIENIKSISRGDTSITLKDGEKTEVTKKNTDIGSLLEFSKDDYITLNRHRKVYR
;
A
#
# COMPACT_ATOMS: atom_id res chain seq x y z
N MET A 1 23.13 15.40 6.58
CA MET A 1 21.86 15.29 7.33
C MET A 1 20.77 16.20 6.79
N GLN A 2 21.01 17.51 6.60
CA GLN A 2 19.99 18.44 6.06
C GLN A 2 19.41 18.05 4.69
N GLU A 3 20.23 17.52 3.78
CA GLU A 3 19.77 17.12 2.44
C GLU A 3 18.78 15.94 2.47
N MET A 4 19.03 14.94 3.32
CA MET A 4 18.12 13.81 3.54
C MET A 4 16.79 14.26 4.16
N GLU A 5 16.81 15.22 5.07
CA GLU A 5 15.57 15.76 5.65
C GLU A 5 14.78 16.58 4.64
N SER A 6 15.45 17.38 3.80
CA SER A 6 14.80 18.10 2.71
C SER A 6 14.15 17.14 1.72
N LYS A 7 14.87 16.09 1.31
CA LYS A 7 14.35 15.06 0.41
C LYS A 7 13.20 14.27 1.02
N PHE A 8 13.27 13.97 2.31
CA PHE A 8 12.17 13.33 3.01
C PHE A 8 10.89 14.20 2.99
N ARG A 9 11.00 15.52 3.18
CA ARG A 9 9.84 16.43 3.11
C ARG A 9 9.21 16.45 1.72
N GLU A 10 10.02 16.50 0.66
CA GLU A 10 9.56 16.43 -0.73
C GLU A 10 8.81 15.12 -1.00
N ILE A 11 9.38 13.98 -0.57
CA ILE A 11 8.74 12.66 -0.69
C ILE A 11 7.45 12.59 0.13
N LEU A 12 7.44 13.14 1.35
CA LEU A 12 6.26 13.15 2.21
C LEU A 12 5.09 13.90 1.54
N GLU A 13 5.37 15.04 0.92
CA GLU A 13 4.40 15.79 0.13
C GLU A 13 3.90 14.98 -1.07
N GLY A 14 4.81 14.37 -1.83
CA GLY A 14 4.48 13.51 -2.98
C GLY A 14 3.61 12.31 -2.59
N VAL A 15 3.94 11.62 -1.48
CA VAL A 15 3.15 10.49 -0.96
C VAL A 15 1.77 10.96 -0.51
N SER A 16 1.68 12.07 0.23
CA SER A 16 0.41 12.62 0.70
C SER A 16 -0.49 13.05 -0.46
N LEU A 17 0.06 13.69 -1.50
CA LEU A 17 -0.69 14.09 -2.70
C LEU A 17 -1.23 12.89 -3.48
N ASN A 18 -0.43 11.83 -3.64
CA ASN A 18 -0.82 10.66 -4.42
C ASN A 18 -1.80 9.73 -3.69
N THR A 19 -1.75 9.67 -2.37
CA THR A 19 -2.48 8.66 -1.58
C THR A 19 -3.55 9.24 -0.66
N GLY A 20 -3.43 10.53 -0.31
CA GLY A 20 -4.20 11.15 0.77
C GLY A 20 -3.85 10.60 2.16
N TYR A 21 -2.77 9.82 2.29
CA TYR A 21 -2.28 9.29 3.56
C TYR A 21 -1.28 10.28 4.19
N SER A 22 -1.56 10.73 5.41
CA SER A 22 -0.84 11.82 6.05
C SER A 22 -0.13 11.45 7.36
N ASP A 23 -0.06 10.16 7.72
CA ASP A 23 0.70 9.74 8.90
C ASP A 23 2.21 9.81 8.63
N GLU A 24 2.79 10.97 8.93
CA GLU A 24 4.22 11.23 8.78
C GLU A 24 5.08 10.23 9.56
N LYS A 25 4.67 9.80 10.75
CA LYS A 25 5.49 8.89 11.58
C LYS A 25 5.63 7.53 10.90
N ILE A 26 4.53 7.03 10.34
CA ILE A 26 4.51 5.77 9.61
C ILE A 26 5.32 5.90 8.32
N ILE A 27 5.14 6.97 7.56
CA ILE A 27 5.92 7.22 6.33
C ILE A 27 7.41 7.31 6.63
N LYS A 28 7.80 8.06 7.67
CA LYS A 28 9.20 8.20 8.10
C LYS A 28 9.82 6.86 8.50
N TYR A 29 9.08 6.01 9.18
CA TYR A 29 9.53 4.68 9.57
C TYR A 29 9.86 3.81 8.34
N TYR A 30 8.97 3.76 7.35
CA TYR A 30 9.21 2.98 6.14
C TYR A 30 10.26 3.61 5.24
N PHE A 31 10.35 4.94 5.18
CA PHE A 31 11.40 5.65 4.47
C PHE A 31 12.78 5.25 4.98
N GLY A 32 12.97 5.22 6.31
CA GLY A 32 14.22 4.77 6.92
C GLY A 32 14.56 3.32 6.57
N LYS A 33 13.59 2.40 6.68
CA LYS A 33 13.79 0.99 6.32
C LYS A 33 14.18 0.79 4.85
N LEU A 34 13.46 1.44 3.94
CA LEU A 34 13.72 1.35 2.50
C LEU A 34 15.08 1.97 2.17
N THR A 35 15.41 3.12 2.77
CA THR A 35 16.71 3.76 2.61
C THR A 35 17.85 2.82 2.98
N THR A 36 17.80 2.21 4.17
CA THR A 36 18.83 1.27 4.61
C THR A 36 18.94 0.09 3.64
N LYS A 37 17.82 -0.55 3.27
CA LYS A 37 17.80 -1.67 2.32
C LYS A 37 18.38 -1.30 0.95
N VAL A 38 18.02 -0.13 0.42
CA VAL A 38 18.50 0.35 -0.89
C VAL A 38 20.00 0.64 -0.84
N LEU A 39 20.48 1.32 0.19
CA LEU A 39 21.90 1.64 0.36
C LEU A 39 22.76 0.37 0.50
N ASP A 40 22.31 -0.59 1.31
CA ASP A 40 22.99 -1.88 1.47
C ASP A 40 23.06 -2.65 0.15
N TYR A 41 21.94 -2.77 -0.54
CA TYR A 41 21.89 -3.50 -1.81
C TYR A 41 22.76 -2.84 -2.88
N CYS A 42 22.65 -1.51 -3.03
CA CYS A 42 23.41 -0.76 -4.00
C CYS A 42 24.88 -0.54 -3.60
N ARG A 43 25.27 -0.89 -2.36
CA ARG A 43 26.60 -0.67 -1.79
C ARG A 43 27.03 0.81 -1.89
N ARG A 44 26.16 1.70 -1.43
CA ARG A 44 26.39 3.15 -1.42
C ARG A 44 26.22 3.70 -0.02
N GLU A 45 26.92 4.79 0.27
CA GLU A 45 26.77 5.55 1.51
C GLU A 45 25.61 6.56 1.41
N GLU A 46 25.33 7.04 0.20
CA GLU A 46 24.33 8.08 -0.07
C GLU A 46 23.39 7.70 -1.21
N LEU A 47 22.14 8.17 -1.10
CA LEU A 47 21.12 8.03 -2.13
C LEU A 47 21.31 9.09 -3.22
N ASN A 48 21.18 8.69 -4.48
CA ASN A 48 21.08 9.63 -5.60
C ASN A 48 19.60 9.85 -5.97
N VAL A 49 19.34 10.81 -6.86
CA VAL A 49 17.96 11.17 -7.28
C VAL A 49 17.16 9.94 -7.74
N PRO A 50 17.65 9.06 -8.64
CA PRO A 50 16.89 7.88 -9.06
C PRO A 50 16.54 6.90 -7.93
N LEU A 51 17.39 6.80 -6.89
CA LEU A 51 17.12 5.96 -5.73
C LEU A 51 16.09 6.60 -4.79
N PHE A 52 16.03 7.93 -4.69
CA PHE A 52 14.93 8.61 -4.03
C PHE A 52 13.60 8.35 -4.74
N ASP A 53 13.54 8.49 -6.06
CA ASP A 53 12.32 8.22 -6.85
C ASP A 53 11.87 6.75 -6.72
N PHE A 54 12.82 5.82 -6.59
CA PHE A 54 12.52 4.43 -6.30
C PHE A 54 11.88 4.24 -4.92
N ILE A 55 12.44 4.89 -3.89
CA ILE A 55 11.92 4.83 -2.52
C ILE A 55 10.54 5.48 -2.44
N GLU A 56 10.32 6.62 -3.09
CA GLU A 56 9.04 7.31 -3.14
C GLU A 56 7.93 6.40 -3.70
N ARG A 57 8.17 5.74 -4.84
CA ARG A 57 7.19 4.80 -5.42
C ARG A 57 6.82 3.67 -4.46
N LYS A 58 7.81 3.09 -3.77
CA LYS A 58 7.56 2.07 -2.74
C LYS A 58 6.78 2.62 -1.56
N LEU A 59 7.02 3.86 -1.16
CA LEU A 59 6.28 4.50 -0.08
C LEU A 59 4.82 4.80 -0.47
N ILE A 60 4.56 5.13 -1.73
CA ILE A 60 3.19 5.28 -2.24
C ILE A 60 2.43 3.95 -2.10
N ASP A 61 3.03 2.83 -2.52
CA ASP A 61 2.41 1.50 -2.38
C ASP A 61 2.11 1.16 -0.90
N ILE A 62 3.07 1.43 -0.02
CA ILE A 62 2.92 1.22 1.43
C ILE A 62 1.83 2.13 2.02
N ALA A 63 1.78 3.40 1.62
CA ALA A 63 0.80 4.37 2.10
C ALA A 63 -0.62 4.00 1.65
N LEU A 64 -0.81 3.57 0.40
CA LEU A 64 -2.08 3.04 -0.09
C LEU A 64 -2.53 1.82 0.71
N PHE A 65 -1.60 0.89 0.97
CA PHE A 65 -1.90 -0.28 1.79
C PHE A 65 -2.31 0.10 3.22
N LYS A 66 -1.58 1.03 3.85
CA LYS A 66 -1.89 1.50 5.22
C LYS A 66 -3.22 2.21 5.32
N LYS A 67 -3.54 3.05 4.34
CA LYS A 67 -4.84 3.71 4.25
C LYS A 67 -5.97 2.69 4.16
N ALA A 68 -5.85 1.68 3.29
CA ALA A 68 -6.85 0.62 3.16
C ALA A 68 -6.98 -0.22 4.46
N GLU A 69 -5.87 -0.48 5.16
CA GLU A 69 -5.87 -1.16 6.45
C GLU A 69 -6.62 -0.37 7.53
N GLU A 70 -6.42 0.95 7.60
CA GLU A 70 -7.11 1.84 8.53
C GLU A 70 -8.61 1.96 8.22
N GLU A 71 -8.99 2.05 6.95
CA GLU A 71 -10.39 2.07 6.52
C GLU A 71 -11.09 0.74 6.85
N ALA A 72 -10.44 -0.40 6.60
CA ALA A 72 -10.96 -1.71 6.96
C ALA A 72 -11.15 -1.86 8.48
N LYS A 73 -10.21 -1.36 9.29
CA LYS A 73 -10.31 -1.36 10.75
C LYS A 73 -11.51 -0.53 11.23
N LYS A 74 -11.71 0.68 10.69
CA LYS A 74 -12.86 1.54 11.01
C LYS A 74 -14.20 0.86 10.68
N ASN A 75 -14.29 0.19 9.54
CA ASN A 75 -15.49 -0.52 9.13
C ASN A 75 -15.74 -1.79 9.97
N SER A 76 -14.67 -2.48 10.40
CA SER A 76 -14.78 -3.64 11.29
C SER A 76 -15.23 -3.28 12.72
N SER A 77 -14.94 -2.05 13.17
CA SER A 77 -15.45 -1.53 14.46
C SER A 77 -16.87 -0.97 14.38
N SER A 78 -17.44 -0.81 13.18
CA SER A 78 -18.79 -0.29 12.95
C SER A 78 -19.84 -1.40 12.73
N SER A 79 -19.52 -2.66 13.04
CA SER A 79 -20.45 -3.79 12.98
C SER A 79 -21.27 -3.94 14.27
N THR A 80 -21.93 -2.85 14.69
CA THR A 80 -23.11 -2.94 15.58
C THR A 80 -24.11 -1.83 15.22
N ALA A 81 -24.81 -2.03 14.10
CA ALA A 81 -26.14 -1.46 13.87
C ALA A 81 -26.80 -2.24 12.73
N ALA A 82 -27.54 -3.29 13.10
CA ALA A 82 -28.55 -3.85 12.23
C ALA A 82 -29.73 -2.86 12.10
N ILE A 83 -30.39 -2.90 10.94
CA ILE A 83 -31.77 -2.46 10.66
C ILE A 83 -31.96 -0.96 10.35
N ASN A 84 -31.86 -0.59 9.07
CA ASN A 84 -33.01 -0.16 8.24
C ASN A 84 -32.53 0.38 6.89
N GLY A 85 -33.02 -0.19 5.79
CA GLY A 85 -32.94 0.44 4.47
C GLY A 85 -32.04 -0.26 3.45
N ILE A 86 -32.33 -1.53 3.15
CA ILE A 86 -32.30 -2.10 1.79
C ILE A 86 -31.11 -1.65 0.90
N GLY A 87 -29.93 -2.23 1.13
CA GLY A 87 -28.82 -2.24 0.17
C GLY A 87 -29.07 -3.30 -0.90
N ILE A 88 -29.80 -2.93 -1.96
CA ILE A 88 -30.08 -3.78 -3.12
C ILE A 88 -28.81 -3.86 -3.99
N GLU A 89 -27.83 -4.64 -3.58
CA GLU A 89 -26.66 -4.91 -4.45
C GLU A 89 -26.45 -6.40 -4.74
N ASN A 90 -27.20 -7.31 -4.10
CA ASN A 90 -26.95 -8.75 -4.22
C ASN A 90 -28.20 -9.63 -4.41
N ILE A 91 -29.26 -9.12 -5.04
CA ILE A 91 -30.45 -9.94 -5.36
C ILE A 91 -30.27 -10.56 -6.75
N LYS A 92 -30.17 -11.90 -6.83
CA LYS A 92 -30.03 -12.62 -8.12
C LYS A 92 -31.34 -12.67 -8.91
N SER A 93 -32.49 -12.83 -8.23
CA SER A 93 -33.84 -12.69 -8.80
C SER A 93 -34.90 -12.65 -7.69
N ILE A 94 -36.12 -12.21 -8.02
CA ILE A 94 -37.30 -12.22 -7.14
C ILE A 94 -38.42 -12.95 -7.88
N SER A 95 -38.97 -14.03 -7.33
CA SER A 95 -40.23 -14.63 -7.80
C SER A 95 -41.32 -14.42 -6.74
N ARG A 96 -42.51 -13.97 -7.17
CA ARG A 96 -43.65 -13.71 -6.28
C ARG A 96 -44.65 -14.86 -6.33
N GLY A 97 -44.94 -15.41 -5.16
CA GLY A 97 -45.91 -16.48 -4.91
C GLY A 97 -45.83 -16.87 -3.44
N ASP A 98 -44.77 -17.59 -3.08
CA ASP A 98 -44.37 -17.90 -1.70
C ASP A 98 -42.86 -17.63 -1.58
N THR A 99 -42.47 -16.56 -0.88
CA THR A 99 -41.12 -15.99 -1.02
C THR A 99 -40.06 -16.86 -0.33
N SER A 100 -39.17 -17.47 -1.13
CA SER A 100 -37.88 -18.00 -0.70
C SER A 100 -36.76 -17.12 -1.25
N ILE A 101 -35.91 -16.59 -0.37
CA ILE A 101 -34.76 -15.75 -0.74
C ILE A 101 -33.52 -16.63 -0.76
N THR A 102 -33.03 -16.95 -1.96
CA THR A 102 -31.73 -17.58 -2.13
C THR A 102 -30.67 -16.50 -2.31
N LEU A 103 -29.78 -16.40 -1.32
CA LEU A 103 -28.59 -15.55 -1.39
C LEU A 103 -27.58 -16.23 -2.33
N LYS A 104 -26.83 -15.44 -3.11
CA LYS A 104 -25.67 -15.99 -3.82
C LYS A 104 -24.68 -16.50 -2.76
N ASP A 105 -24.25 -17.75 -2.88
CA ASP A 105 -22.96 -18.14 -2.31
C ASP A 105 -21.95 -17.16 -2.85
N GLY A 106 -21.28 -16.45 -1.94
CA GLY A 106 -20.31 -15.43 -2.29
C GLY A 106 -19.16 -16.06 -3.07
N GLU A 107 -19.33 -16.17 -4.38
CA GLU A 107 -18.23 -16.12 -5.32
C GLU A 107 -17.52 -14.82 -5.01
N LYS A 108 -16.46 -14.95 -4.23
CA LYS A 108 -15.42 -13.96 -4.07
C LYS A 108 -15.06 -13.56 -5.49
N THR A 109 -15.57 -12.42 -5.93
CA THR A 109 -15.04 -11.73 -7.08
C THR A 109 -13.54 -11.69 -6.83
N GLU A 110 -12.80 -12.40 -7.66
CA GLU A 110 -11.34 -12.42 -7.67
C GLU A 110 -10.85 -11.03 -8.12
N VAL A 111 -11.17 -9.99 -7.35
CA VAL A 111 -10.21 -8.93 -7.15
C VAL A 111 -9.06 -9.66 -6.50
N THR A 112 -7.98 -9.84 -7.24
CA THR A 112 -6.71 -10.43 -6.82
C THR A 112 -6.28 -9.83 -5.48
N LYS A 113 -6.85 -10.33 -4.39
CA LYS A 113 -6.33 -10.21 -3.04
C LYS A 113 -5.11 -11.10 -3.04
N LYS A 114 -4.03 -10.63 -3.68
CA LYS A 114 -2.74 -10.88 -3.08
C LYS A 114 -2.90 -10.33 -1.67
N ASN A 115 -2.87 -11.23 -0.69
CA ASN A 115 -2.63 -10.86 0.69
C ASN A 115 -1.22 -10.25 0.71
N THR A 116 -1.11 -9.03 0.21
CA THR A 116 0.13 -8.28 0.12
C THR A 116 0.38 -7.79 1.53
N ASP A 117 0.94 -8.65 2.36
CA ASP A 117 1.37 -8.27 3.70
C ASP A 117 2.38 -7.13 3.57
N ILE A 118 2.45 -6.26 4.58
CA ILE A 118 3.38 -5.14 4.62
C ILE A 118 4.83 -5.60 4.44
N GLY A 119 5.15 -6.81 4.90
CA GLY A 119 6.45 -7.45 4.71
C GLY A 119 6.79 -7.66 3.23
N SER A 120 5.81 -8.04 2.40
CA SER A 120 6.02 -8.25 0.97
C SER A 120 6.25 -6.96 0.19
N LEU A 121 5.68 -5.83 0.63
CA LEU A 121 5.93 -4.51 0.04
C LEU A 121 7.34 -3.98 0.35
N LEU A 122 7.92 -4.43 1.47
CA LEU A 122 9.29 -4.14 1.86
C LEU A 122 10.33 -5.01 1.12
N GLU A 123 9.91 -6.09 0.48
CA GLU A 123 10.81 -6.92 -0.32
C GLU A 123 10.96 -6.37 -1.74
N PHE A 124 12.14 -6.59 -2.31
CA PHE A 124 12.42 -6.21 -3.68
C PHE A 124 11.96 -7.33 -4.63
N SER A 125 11.09 -6.96 -5.55
CA SER A 125 10.69 -7.79 -6.69
C SER A 125 11.86 -7.94 -7.68
N LYS A 126 11.68 -8.84 -8.66
CA LYS A 126 12.66 -8.99 -9.75
C LYS A 126 12.89 -7.68 -10.52
N ASP A 127 11.83 -6.91 -10.74
CA ASP A 127 11.89 -5.64 -11.47
C ASP A 127 12.57 -4.54 -10.64
N ASP A 128 12.37 -4.57 -9.32
CA ASP A 128 13.10 -3.69 -8.39
C ASP A 128 14.60 -3.96 -8.48
N TYR A 129 15.01 -5.23 -8.46
CA TYR A 129 16.42 -5.59 -8.61
C TYR A 129 17.01 -5.16 -9.95
N ILE A 130 16.26 -5.24 -11.05
CA ILE A 130 16.69 -4.72 -12.36
C ILE A 130 16.96 -3.22 -12.28
N THR A 131 16.07 -2.47 -11.62
CA THR A 131 16.21 -1.03 -11.44
C THR A 131 17.42 -0.70 -10.56
N LEU A 132 17.54 -1.35 -9.39
CA LEU A 132 18.60 -1.10 -8.42
C LEU A 132 19.98 -1.52 -8.95
N ASN A 133 20.06 -2.56 -9.78
CA ASN A 133 21.32 -3.01 -10.39
C ASN A 133 22.00 -1.93 -11.24
N ARG A 134 21.23 -1.03 -11.86
CA ARG A 134 21.78 0.09 -12.64
C ARG A 134 22.54 1.10 -11.77
N HIS A 135 22.22 1.12 -10.47
CA HIS A 135 22.81 2.05 -9.51
C HIS A 135 23.80 1.38 -8.56
N ARG A 136 23.88 0.03 -8.56
CA ARG A 136 24.75 -0.73 -7.67
C ARG A 136 26.24 -0.50 -7.99
N LYS A 137 27.04 -0.18 -6.98
CA LYS A 137 28.50 -0.12 -7.11
C LYS A 137 29.07 -1.55 -7.16
N VAL A 138 29.78 -1.87 -8.23
CA VAL A 138 30.58 -3.09 -8.35
C VAL A 138 32.02 -2.73 -8.00
N TYR A 139 32.50 -3.19 -6.85
CA TYR A 139 33.92 -3.12 -6.56
C TYR A 139 34.65 -4.06 -7.53
N ARG A 140 35.60 -3.50 -8.30
CA ARG A 140 36.63 -4.28 -8.98
C ARG A 140 37.84 -4.41 -8.08
#